data_AF-A0A7I2V449-F1
#
_entry.id   AF-A0A7I2V449-F1
#
_cell.length_a   1.000
_cell.length_b   1.000
_cell.length_c   1.000
_cell.angle_alpha   90.00
_cell.angle_beta   90.00
_cell.angle_gamma   90.00
#
_symmetry.space_group_name_H-M   'P 1'
#
loop_
_entity.id
_entity.type
_entity.pdbx_description
1 polymer ?
#
loop_
_entity_poly.entity_id
_entity_poly.type
_entity_poly.pdbx_seq_one_letter_code
_entity_poly.pdbx_strand_id
1 'polypeptide(L)'
;MWRCGGRQGLCVLRRLSGGHAHHRAWRWNSNRACERALQYKLGDKIHGFTVNQVTSVPELFLTAVKLTHDDTGARYLHLAREDTNNLFSVQFRTTPMDSTGVPHILEHTVLCGSQKYPCRDPFFKMLNRSLSTFMNAFTASDYTLYPFSTQNPKDFQNLLSVYLDATFFPCLRELDFWQEGWRLEHENPSDPQTPLVFKGVVFNEMKGAFTDNERIFSQHLQNRLLPDHTYSVVSGGDPLCIPELTWEQLKQFHATHYHPSNARFFTYGNFPLEQHLKQIHEEALSKFQKIEPSTVVPAQTPWDKPIT
;
A
#
# COMPACT_ATOMS: atom_id res chain seq x y z
N MET A 1 56.29 -27.87 38.33
CA MET A 1 57.64 -27.26 38.34
C MET A 1 57.47 -25.77 38.53
N TRP A 2 58.19 -25.19 39.50
CA TRP A 2 58.31 -23.78 39.88
C TRP A 2 57.20 -23.11 40.71
N ARG A 3 57.65 -22.64 41.89
CA ARG A 3 56.97 -21.93 42.99
C ARG A 3 57.11 -20.41 42.82
N CYS A 4 56.36 -19.70 43.67
CA CYS A 4 56.66 -18.45 44.43
C CYS A 4 55.57 -17.40 44.20
N GLY A 5 55.07 -16.64 45.18
CA GLY A 5 55.39 -16.47 46.59
C GLY A 5 54.46 -15.35 47.12
N GLY A 6 54.06 -15.39 48.39
CA GLY A 6 53.10 -14.44 48.96
C GLY A 6 53.72 -13.13 49.47
N ARG A 7 52.87 -12.11 49.69
CA ARG A 7 52.87 -11.25 50.89
C ARG A 7 51.63 -10.36 50.96
N GLN A 8 51.23 -10.11 52.21
CA GLN A 8 50.05 -9.39 52.68
C GLN A 8 50.10 -7.88 52.42
N GLY A 9 48.91 -7.28 52.29
CA GLY A 9 48.67 -5.85 52.49
C GLY A 9 47.25 -5.63 53.00
N LEU A 10 47.09 -5.26 54.28
CA LEU A 10 45.84 -4.78 54.85
C LEU A 10 45.50 -3.39 54.28
N CYS A 11 44.26 -3.15 53.87
CA CYS A 11 43.71 -1.79 53.84
C CYS A 11 42.18 -1.76 54.03
N VAL A 12 41.79 -1.45 55.27
CA VAL A 12 40.67 -0.62 55.73
C VAL A 12 39.37 -0.59 54.91
N LEU A 13 38.32 -1.23 55.47
CA LEU A 13 36.90 -1.01 55.14
C LEU A 13 36.48 0.43 55.50
N ARG A 14 36.20 1.26 54.49
CA ARG A 14 35.42 2.50 54.66
C ARG A 14 33.95 2.21 54.40
N ARG A 15 33.13 2.30 55.45
CA ARG A 15 31.67 2.49 55.32
C ARG A 15 31.42 3.85 54.69
N LEU A 16 30.74 3.88 53.55
CA LEU A 16 30.08 5.08 53.03
C LEU A 16 28.58 4.91 53.21
N SER A 17 28.01 5.86 53.95
CA SER A 17 26.59 6.01 54.25
C SER A 17 25.79 6.27 52.98
N GLY A 18 24.69 5.53 52.81
CA GLY A 18 23.78 5.66 51.68
C GLY A 18 22.99 6.97 51.74
N GLY A 19 23.36 7.93 50.88
CA GLY A 19 22.47 9.01 50.48
C GLY A 19 21.43 8.46 49.51
N HIS A 20 20.14 8.61 49.85
CA HIS A 20 19.04 8.31 48.94
C HIS A 20 19.05 9.29 47.77
N ALA A 21 19.69 8.91 46.67
CA ALA A 21 19.43 9.52 45.38
C ALA A 21 18.03 9.10 44.93
N HIS A 22 17.07 10.04 44.98
CA HIS A 22 15.80 9.90 44.27
C HIS A 22 16.10 9.88 42.77
N HIS A 23 16.44 8.71 42.25
CA HIS A 23 16.28 8.43 40.83
C HIS A 23 14.77 8.44 40.55
N ARG A 24 14.25 9.54 40.02
CA ARG A 24 13.00 9.50 39.25
C ARG A 24 13.27 8.56 38.08
N ALA A 25 12.96 7.28 38.28
CA ALA A 25 12.77 6.35 37.19
C ALA A 25 11.71 6.99 36.29
N TRP A 26 12.11 7.42 35.10
CA TRP A 26 11.19 7.62 34.00
C TRP A 26 10.57 6.25 33.74
N ARG A 27 9.43 5.99 34.39
CA ARG A 27 8.56 4.88 34.00
C ARG A 27 8.14 5.21 32.57
N TRP A 28 8.65 4.45 31.60
CA TRP A 28 7.96 4.29 30.34
C TRP A 28 6.54 3.86 30.73
N ASN A 29 5.55 4.72 30.52
CA ASN A 29 4.16 4.28 30.65
C ASN A 29 3.99 3.17 29.60
N SER A 30 3.99 1.93 30.06
CA SER A 30 3.82 0.70 29.30
C SER A 30 2.37 0.55 28.86
N ASN A 31 1.79 1.63 28.32
CA ASN A 31 0.41 1.63 27.88
C ASN A 31 0.36 0.92 26.54
N ARG A 32 -0.58 -0.03 26.41
CA ARG A 32 -0.81 -0.77 25.18
C ARG A 32 -1.11 0.20 24.02
N ALA A 33 -0.86 -0.21 22.79
CA ALA A 33 -1.12 0.64 21.61
C ALA A 33 -2.54 1.22 21.59
N CYS A 34 -3.56 0.41 21.89
CA CYS A 34 -4.96 0.85 21.97
C CYS A 34 -5.19 1.89 23.10
N GLU A 35 -4.57 1.71 24.26
CA GLU A 35 -4.66 2.66 25.39
C GLU A 35 -3.97 3.99 25.07
N ARG A 36 -2.86 3.97 24.33
CA ARG A 36 -2.21 5.19 23.82
C ARG A 36 -3.12 5.91 22.82
N ALA A 37 -3.76 5.18 21.90
CA ALA A 37 -4.64 5.77 20.90
C ALA A 37 -5.92 6.41 21.49
N LEU A 38 -6.40 5.94 22.64
CA LEU A 38 -7.51 6.60 23.38
C LEU A 38 -7.16 8.00 23.90
N GLN A 39 -5.88 8.37 23.92
CA GLN A 39 -5.44 9.68 24.38
C GLN A 39 -5.59 10.77 23.30
N TYR A 40 -5.73 10.38 22.03
CA TYR A 40 -6.02 11.33 20.96
C TYR A 40 -7.38 11.98 21.18
N LYS A 41 -7.46 13.28 20.89
CA LYS A 41 -8.68 14.08 20.99
C LYS A 41 -9.16 14.45 19.60
N LEU A 42 -10.47 14.59 19.47
CA LEU A 42 -11.05 15.15 18.25
C LEU A 42 -10.49 16.55 18.02
N GLY A 43 -10.04 16.82 16.80
CA GLY A 43 -9.40 18.08 16.43
C GLY A 43 -7.89 18.13 16.63
N ASP A 44 -7.26 17.10 17.20
CA ASP A 44 -5.80 17.02 17.28
C ASP A 44 -5.19 17.08 15.87
N LYS A 45 -4.18 17.93 15.71
CA LYS A 45 -3.43 18.10 14.47
C LYS A 45 -2.09 17.40 14.55
N ILE A 46 -1.88 16.44 13.67
CA ILE A 46 -0.69 15.58 13.65
C ILE A 46 -0.17 15.50 12.22
N HIS A 47 0.98 16.13 11.96
CA HIS A 47 1.68 16.08 10.66
C HIS A 47 0.76 16.30 9.44
N GLY A 48 -0.06 17.36 9.45
CA GLY A 48 -0.98 17.69 8.34
C GLY A 48 -2.29 16.90 8.33
N PHE A 49 -2.55 16.07 9.34
CA PHE A 49 -3.84 15.38 9.52
C PHE A 49 -4.58 15.90 10.75
N THR A 50 -5.91 15.87 10.68
CA THR A 50 -6.80 16.17 11.81
C THR A 50 -7.55 14.92 12.25
N VAL A 51 -7.53 14.62 13.55
CA VAL A 51 -8.31 13.51 14.14
C VAL A 51 -9.80 13.84 14.12
N ASN A 52 -10.59 12.98 13.47
CA ASN A 52 -12.04 13.15 13.34
C ASN A 52 -12.84 12.27 14.29
N GLN A 53 -12.30 11.09 14.65
CA GLN A 53 -13.01 10.13 15.49
C GLN A 53 -12.01 9.19 16.16
N VAL A 54 -12.26 8.87 17.42
CA VAL A 54 -11.55 7.83 18.18
C VAL A 54 -12.61 6.88 18.72
N THR A 55 -12.44 5.58 18.52
CA THR A 55 -13.46 4.58 18.91
C THR A 55 -12.79 3.33 19.46
N SER A 56 -13.11 2.99 20.71
CA SER A 56 -12.71 1.72 21.31
C SER A 56 -13.54 0.59 20.71
N VAL A 57 -12.88 -0.51 20.31
CA VAL A 57 -13.52 -1.71 19.80
C VAL A 57 -12.99 -2.90 20.61
N PRO A 58 -13.49 -3.10 21.84
CA PRO A 58 -12.93 -4.06 22.78
C PRO A 58 -13.03 -5.51 22.31
N GLU A 59 -14.07 -5.87 21.55
CA GLU A 59 -14.28 -7.20 20.97
C GLU A 59 -13.18 -7.60 19.97
N LEU A 60 -12.45 -6.63 19.41
CA LEU A 60 -11.29 -6.83 18.55
C LEU A 60 -9.97 -6.37 19.18
N PHE A 61 -9.99 -6.02 20.47
CA PHE A 61 -8.85 -5.55 21.25
C PHE A 61 -8.09 -4.37 20.61
N LEU A 62 -8.81 -3.43 20.01
CA LEU A 62 -8.22 -2.31 19.28
C LEU A 62 -8.91 -0.98 19.54
N THR A 63 -8.24 0.11 19.15
CA THR A 63 -8.84 1.45 19.07
C THR A 63 -8.69 1.98 17.65
N ALA A 64 -9.81 2.32 17.04
CA ALA A 64 -9.86 2.91 15.71
C ALA A 64 -9.74 4.43 15.78
N VAL A 65 -8.84 5.01 15.00
CA VAL A 65 -8.64 6.45 14.86
C VAL A 65 -8.87 6.83 13.41
N LYS A 66 -9.88 7.66 13.14
CA LYS A 66 -10.14 8.21 11.81
C LYS A 66 -9.55 9.60 11.71
N LEU A 67 -8.80 9.85 10.64
CA LEU A 67 -8.21 11.15 10.35
C LEU A 67 -8.47 11.55 8.90
N THR A 68 -8.32 12.85 8.65
CA THR A 68 -8.37 13.43 7.30
C THR A 68 -7.15 14.32 7.12
N HIS A 69 -6.46 14.21 5.99
CA HIS A 69 -5.38 15.11 5.62
C HIS A 69 -5.95 16.49 5.27
N ASP A 70 -5.42 17.54 5.90
CA ASP A 70 -5.96 18.89 5.87
C ASP A 70 -5.98 19.45 4.42
N ASP A 71 -4.88 19.32 3.68
CA ASP A 71 -4.71 19.99 2.38
C ASP A 71 -5.28 19.22 1.19
N THR A 72 -5.49 17.90 1.34
CA THR A 72 -5.91 17.02 0.22
C THR A 72 -7.26 16.35 0.46
N GLY A 73 -7.75 16.33 1.71
CA GLY A 73 -8.94 15.56 2.10
C GLY A 73 -8.74 14.04 2.07
N ALA A 74 -7.50 13.56 1.94
CA ALA A 74 -7.21 12.12 1.96
C ALA A 74 -7.68 11.51 3.29
N ARG A 75 -8.39 10.38 3.20
CA ARG A 75 -8.96 9.71 4.38
C ARG A 75 -7.98 8.72 4.96
N TYR A 76 -7.97 8.61 6.28
CA TYR A 76 -7.08 7.73 7.02
C TYR A 76 -7.86 6.92 8.06
N LEU A 77 -7.52 5.64 8.20
CA LEU A 77 -7.95 4.79 9.31
C LEU A 77 -6.72 4.13 9.95
N HIS A 78 -6.49 4.40 11.23
CA HIS A 78 -5.51 3.67 12.03
C HIS A 78 -6.21 2.74 13.01
N LEU A 79 -5.79 1.48 13.07
CA LEU A 79 -6.24 0.51 14.05
C LEU A 79 -5.10 0.20 15.02
N ALA A 80 -5.09 0.88 16.16
CA ALA A 80 -4.10 0.68 17.20
C ALA A 80 -4.41 -0.59 17.99
N ARG A 81 -3.53 -1.58 17.91
CA ARG A 81 -3.65 -2.87 18.60
C ARG A 81 -2.26 -3.34 19.03
N GLU A 82 -2.18 -4.03 20.17
CA GLU A 82 -0.91 -4.59 20.64
C GLU A 82 -0.55 -5.85 19.85
N ASP A 83 -0.12 -5.64 18.61
CA ASP A 83 0.30 -6.64 17.63
C ASP A 83 1.57 -6.14 16.94
N THR A 84 2.63 -6.95 16.99
CA THR A 84 3.94 -6.60 16.39
C THR A 84 3.89 -6.66 14.87
N ASN A 85 2.98 -7.42 14.27
CA ASN A 85 2.85 -7.52 12.81
C ASN A 85 2.06 -6.35 12.26
N ASN A 86 2.76 -5.24 12.02
CA ASN A 86 2.15 -3.99 11.58
C ASN A 86 1.90 -4.03 10.07
N LEU A 87 0.77 -3.46 9.64
CA LEU A 87 0.36 -3.41 8.24
C LEU A 87 0.14 -1.96 7.81
N PHE A 88 0.55 -1.64 6.59
CA PHE A 88 0.14 -0.45 5.85
C PHE A 88 -0.61 -0.87 4.60
N SER A 89 -1.60 -0.08 4.19
CA SER A 89 -2.08 -0.08 2.82
C SER A 89 -2.53 1.30 2.35
N VAL A 90 -2.44 1.50 1.04
CA VAL A 90 -3.12 2.60 0.34
C VAL A 90 -4.07 2.02 -0.70
N GLN A 91 -5.31 2.51 -0.71
CA GLN A 91 -6.35 2.14 -1.65
C GLN A 91 -6.71 3.32 -2.53
N PHE A 92 -6.79 3.09 -3.83
CA PHE A 92 -7.31 4.04 -4.80
C PHE A 92 -8.61 3.50 -5.38
N ARG A 93 -9.61 4.36 -5.55
CA ARG A 93 -10.81 3.99 -6.32
C ARG A 93 -10.48 4.12 -7.80
N THR A 94 -10.50 3.01 -8.53
CA THR A 94 -10.04 2.87 -9.92
C THR A 94 -11.20 2.33 -10.75
N THR A 95 -11.79 3.18 -11.59
CA THR A 95 -13.06 2.85 -12.28
C THR A 95 -12.84 2.72 -13.79
N PRO A 96 -12.38 1.56 -14.29
CA PRO A 96 -12.24 1.34 -15.73
C PRO A 96 -13.59 1.45 -16.45
N MET A 97 -13.57 1.97 -17.67
CA MET A 97 -14.74 2.10 -18.55
C MET A 97 -14.64 1.21 -19.80
N ASP A 98 -13.60 0.38 -19.86
CA ASP A 98 -13.36 -0.63 -20.89
C ASP A 98 -12.70 -1.87 -20.27
N SER A 99 -12.59 -2.95 -21.04
CA SER A 99 -12.01 -4.22 -20.62
C SER A 99 -10.51 -4.34 -20.93
N THR A 100 -9.80 -3.22 -21.09
CA THR A 100 -8.36 -3.23 -21.43
C THR A 100 -7.47 -3.71 -20.29
N GLY A 101 -8.00 -3.74 -19.06
CA GLY A 101 -7.21 -4.08 -17.88
C GLY A 101 -6.32 -2.93 -17.38
N VAL A 102 -6.58 -1.69 -17.81
CA VAL A 102 -5.78 -0.53 -17.40
C VAL A 102 -5.50 -0.39 -15.90
N PRO A 103 -6.44 -0.64 -14.94
CA PRO A 103 -6.08 -0.57 -13.52
C PRO A 103 -5.12 -1.69 -13.10
N HIS A 104 -5.25 -2.88 -13.68
CA HIS A 104 -4.42 -4.03 -13.37
C HIS A 104 -3.00 -3.87 -13.94
N ILE A 105 -2.90 -3.45 -15.20
CA ILE A 105 -1.60 -3.15 -15.82
C ILE A 105 -0.91 -1.98 -15.11
N LEU A 106 -1.66 -0.96 -14.70
CA LEU A 106 -1.11 0.13 -13.92
C LEU A 106 -0.61 -0.35 -12.56
N GLU A 107 -1.33 -1.27 -11.92
CA GLU A 107 -0.91 -1.85 -10.64
C GLU A 107 0.45 -2.52 -10.70
N HIS A 108 0.72 -3.29 -11.77
CA HIS A 108 2.05 -3.81 -12.03
C HIS A 108 3.06 -2.69 -12.35
N THR A 109 2.71 -1.77 -13.26
CA THR A 109 3.66 -0.81 -13.83
C THR A 109 4.15 0.22 -12.81
N VAL A 110 3.32 0.62 -11.83
CA VAL A 110 3.75 1.54 -10.77
C VAL A 110 4.87 0.96 -9.90
N LEU A 111 4.98 -0.37 -9.83
CA LEU A 111 5.98 -1.09 -9.05
C LEU A 111 7.30 -1.32 -9.81
N CYS A 112 7.39 -0.91 -11.07
CA CYS A 112 8.59 -1.06 -11.92
C CYS A 112 9.64 0.04 -11.69
N GLY A 113 9.29 1.15 -11.04
CA GLY A 113 10.20 2.27 -10.79
C GLY A 113 9.46 3.56 -10.46
N SER A 114 10.09 4.43 -9.69
CA SER A 114 9.51 5.70 -9.26
C SER A 114 10.55 6.82 -9.21
N GLN A 115 10.13 8.07 -9.00
CA GLN A 115 11.03 9.23 -9.04
C GLN A 115 12.20 9.13 -8.04
N LYS A 116 11.93 8.71 -6.78
CA LYS A 116 12.94 8.53 -5.73
C LYS A 116 13.69 7.21 -5.88
N TYR A 117 13.06 6.18 -6.46
CA TYR A 117 13.63 4.86 -6.68
C TYR A 117 13.58 4.47 -8.17
N PRO A 118 14.35 5.15 -9.05
CA PRO A 118 14.20 5.02 -10.50
C PRO A 118 14.77 3.73 -11.07
N CYS A 119 15.46 2.93 -10.25
CA CYS A 119 15.96 1.63 -10.69
C CYS A 119 14.81 0.71 -11.10
N ARG A 120 15.05 -0.20 -12.05
CA ARG A 120 14.05 -1.18 -12.49
C ARG A 120 13.67 -2.14 -11.37
N ASP A 121 12.38 -2.43 -11.26
CA ASP A 121 11.73 -3.34 -10.31
C ASP A 121 12.11 -3.12 -8.82
N PRO A 122 11.87 -1.93 -8.24
CA PRO A 122 12.08 -1.70 -6.80
C PRO A 122 11.29 -2.69 -5.93
N PHE A 123 10.05 -3.02 -6.31
CA PHE A 123 9.19 -3.93 -5.55
C PHE A 123 9.82 -5.32 -5.41
N PHE A 124 10.18 -5.98 -6.53
CA PHE A 124 10.82 -7.30 -6.50
C PHE A 124 12.19 -7.28 -5.82
N LYS A 125 12.94 -6.19 -5.95
CA LYS A 125 14.20 -6.01 -5.20
C LYS A 125 13.96 -5.90 -3.70
N MET A 126 12.89 -5.24 -3.28
CA MET A 126 12.54 -5.08 -1.87
C MET A 126 12.11 -6.39 -1.21
N LEU A 127 11.50 -7.34 -1.94
CA LEU A 127 11.19 -8.68 -1.42
C LEU A 127 12.44 -9.38 -0.84
N ASN A 128 13.62 -9.16 -1.43
CA ASN A 128 14.89 -9.74 -0.99
C ASN A 128 15.69 -8.83 -0.06
N ARG A 129 15.17 -7.65 0.29
CA ARG A 129 15.84 -6.62 1.10
C ARG A 129 15.00 -6.18 2.30
N SER A 130 13.94 -6.93 2.58
CA SER A 130 12.95 -6.68 3.62
C SER A 130 12.81 -7.91 4.53
N LEU A 131 12.29 -7.68 5.73
CA LEU A 131 11.84 -8.72 6.65
C LEU A 131 10.30 -8.76 6.70
N SER A 132 9.67 -8.37 5.60
CA SER A 132 8.22 -8.32 5.45
C SER A 132 7.58 -9.67 5.74
N THR A 133 6.46 -9.64 6.44
CA THR A 133 5.58 -10.81 6.58
C THR A 133 4.62 -10.91 5.39
N PHE A 134 4.36 -9.81 4.70
CA PHE A 134 3.55 -9.76 3.49
C PHE A 134 3.94 -8.53 2.64
N MET A 135 3.98 -8.69 1.33
CA MET A 135 4.11 -7.61 0.35
C MET A 135 3.35 -8.02 -0.91
N ASN A 136 2.38 -7.22 -1.34
CA ASN A 136 1.69 -7.46 -2.60
C ASN A 136 0.97 -6.19 -3.08
N ALA A 137 0.28 -6.32 -4.20
CA ALA A 137 -0.75 -5.40 -4.64
C ALA A 137 -1.90 -6.21 -5.28
N PHE A 138 -3.09 -5.62 -5.32
CA PHE A 138 -4.27 -6.28 -5.85
C PHE A 138 -5.17 -5.28 -6.56
N THR A 139 -5.72 -5.70 -7.70
CA THR A 139 -6.74 -4.97 -8.43
C THR A 139 -8.09 -5.67 -8.31
N ALA A 140 -9.07 -4.99 -7.70
CA ALA A 140 -10.46 -5.41 -7.66
C ALA A 140 -11.26 -4.81 -8.84
N SER A 141 -12.59 -4.88 -8.81
CA SER A 141 -13.43 -4.33 -9.88
C SER A 141 -13.34 -2.79 -9.97
N ASP A 142 -13.35 -2.09 -8.83
CA ASP A 142 -13.40 -0.62 -8.75
C ASP A 142 -12.38 0.02 -7.79
N TYR A 143 -11.43 -0.77 -7.31
CA TYR A 143 -10.33 -0.27 -6.49
C TYR A 143 -9.04 -1.06 -6.69
N THR A 144 -7.92 -0.39 -6.46
CA THR A 144 -6.59 -0.99 -6.41
C THR A 144 -6.00 -0.78 -5.01
N LEU A 145 -5.44 -1.82 -4.43
CA LEU A 145 -4.94 -1.84 -3.05
C LEU A 145 -3.47 -2.27 -3.02
N TYR A 146 -2.65 -1.53 -2.27
CA TYR A 146 -1.23 -1.83 -2.11
C TYR A 146 -0.88 -2.08 -0.63
N PRO A 147 -0.99 -3.32 -0.14
CA PRO A 147 -0.65 -3.67 1.24
C PRO A 147 0.76 -4.24 1.41
N PHE A 148 1.40 -3.89 2.53
CA PHE A 148 2.52 -4.66 3.08
C PHE A 148 2.41 -4.77 4.60
N SER A 149 3.02 -5.79 5.18
CA SER A 149 3.19 -5.92 6.63
C SER A 149 4.58 -6.38 7.02
N THR A 150 5.02 -5.98 8.21
CA THR A 150 6.31 -6.37 8.78
C THR A 150 6.29 -6.20 10.30
N GLN A 151 7.14 -6.98 10.98
CA GLN A 151 7.35 -6.87 12.42
C GLN A 151 8.52 -5.95 12.80
N ASN A 152 9.28 -5.47 11.82
CA ASN A 152 10.43 -4.61 12.05
C ASN A 152 10.08 -3.13 11.80
N PRO A 153 10.18 -2.23 12.79
CA PRO A 153 9.83 -0.82 12.62
C PRO A 153 10.63 -0.10 11.55
N LYS A 154 11.91 -0.44 11.36
CA LYS A 154 12.75 0.20 10.34
C LYS A 154 12.39 -0.30 8.94
N ASP A 155 12.14 -1.60 8.83
CA ASP A 155 11.66 -2.21 7.60
C ASP A 155 10.32 -1.60 7.17
N PHE A 156 9.40 -1.36 8.11
CA PHE A 156 8.12 -0.70 7.84
C PHE A 156 8.31 0.67 7.19
N GLN A 157 9.22 1.49 7.72
CA GLN A 157 9.52 2.81 7.17
C GLN A 157 10.13 2.73 5.76
N ASN A 158 10.99 1.73 5.52
CA ASN A 158 11.61 1.52 4.21
C ASN A 158 10.54 1.12 3.17
N LEU A 159 9.68 0.16 3.50
CA LEU A 159 8.58 -0.27 2.64
C LEU A 159 7.58 0.87 2.40
N LEU A 160 7.22 1.62 3.45
CA LEU A 160 6.32 2.77 3.33
C LEU A 160 6.86 3.78 2.31
N SER A 161 8.15 4.11 2.38
CA SER A 161 8.78 5.05 1.45
C SER A 161 8.68 4.55 0.00
N VAL A 162 8.93 3.26 -0.24
CA VAL A 162 8.88 2.65 -1.58
C VAL A 162 7.45 2.60 -2.10
N TYR A 163 6.47 2.20 -1.29
CA TYR A 163 5.06 2.11 -1.69
C TYR A 163 4.46 3.50 -1.97
N LEU A 164 4.78 4.50 -1.15
CA LEU A 164 4.34 5.88 -1.38
C LEU A 164 4.90 6.41 -2.69
N ASP A 165 6.21 6.25 -2.92
CA ASP A 165 6.82 6.80 -4.12
C ASP A 165 6.38 6.05 -5.39
N ALA A 166 6.22 4.72 -5.33
CA ALA A 166 5.68 3.92 -6.42
C ALA A 166 4.25 4.35 -6.78
N THR A 167 3.36 4.48 -5.80
CA THR A 167 1.95 4.80 -6.08
C THR A 167 1.74 6.25 -6.52
N PHE A 168 2.40 7.22 -5.88
CA PHE A 168 2.18 8.64 -6.18
C PHE A 168 3.09 9.21 -7.27
N PHE A 169 4.31 8.68 -7.43
CA PHE A 169 5.32 9.22 -8.35
C PHE A 169 6.00 8.12 -9.20
N PRO A 170 5.23 7.24 -9.86
CA PRO A 170 5.80 6.20 -10.70
C PRO A 170 6.53 6.79 -11.92
N CYS A 171 7.52 6.07 -12.44
CA CYS A 171 8.18 6.44 -13.70
C CYS A 171 7.28 6.21 -14.92
N LEU A 172 6.44 5.17 -14.88
CA LEU A 172 5.59 4.72 -15.99
C LEU A 172 6.33 4.67 -17.33
N ARG A 173 7.51 4.02 -17.35
CA ARG A 173 8.30 3.92 -18.59
C ARG A 173 7.57 3.04 -19.60
N GLU A 174 7.65 3.41 -20.87
CA GLU A 174 6.99 2.69 -21.96
C GLU A 174 7.42 1.21 -22.02
N LEU A 175 8.72 0.92 -21.85
CA LEU A 175 9.23 -0.46 -21.86
C LEU A 175 8.77 -1.29 -20.65
N ASP A 176 8.50 -0.65 -19.50
CA ASP A 176 7.94 -1.36 -18.35
C ASP A 176 6.46 -1.68 -18.62
N PHE A 177 5.71 -0.75 -19.23
CA PHE A 177 4.35 -0.99 -19.70
C PHE A 177 4.30 -2.13 -20.73
N TRP A 178 5.25 -2.18 -21.69
CA TRP A 178 5.37 -3.26 -22.65
C TRP A 178 5.68 -4.63 -22.03
N GLN A 179 6.44 -4.63 -20.94
CA GLN A 179 6.73 -5.86 -20.20
C GLN A 179 5.49 -6.34 -19.44
N GLU A 180 4.94 -5.47 -18.60
CA GLU A 180 3.90 -5.83 -17.64
C GLU A 180 2.53 -5.96 -18.29
N GLY A 181 2.18 -5.05 -19.21
CA GLY A 181 0.90 -5.06 -19.91
C GLY A 181 0.92 -5.97 -21.12
N TRP A 182 1.21 -5.39 -22.28
CA TRP A 182 1.31 -6.11 -23.54
C TRP A 182 2.26 -5.40 -24.53
N ARG A 183 2.78 -6.14 -25.49
CA ARG A 183 3.56 -5.62 -26.63
C ARG A 183 3.52 -6.58 -27.81
N LEU A 184 3.86 -6.05 -28.98
CA LEU A 184 4.33 -6.86 -30.11
C LEU A 184 5.83 -7.12 -29.96
N GLU A 185 6.24 -8.37 -30.08
CA GLU A 185 7.64 -8.77 -30.08
C GLU A 185 7.88 -9.81 -31.16
N HIS A 186 9.00 -9.71 -31.86
CA HIS A 186 9.46 -10.77 -32.76
C HIS A 186 9.70 -12.07 -31.96
N GLU A 187 9.38 -13.23 -32.53
CA GLU A 187 9.65 -14.52 -31.88
C GLU A 187 11.11 -14.64 -31.43
N ASN A 188 12.03 -14.20 -32.29
CA ASN A 188 13.41 -13.92 -31.93
C ASN A 188 13.62 -12.39 -31.89
N PRO A 189 13.80 -11.78 -30.71
CA PRO A 189 13.99 -10.33 -30.58
C PRO A 189 15.19 -9.75 -31.34
N SER A 190 16.14 -10.61 -31.76
CA SER A 190 17.31 -10.18 -32.54
C SER A 190 17.13 -10.33 -34.06
N ASP A 191 16.03 -10.94 -34.51
CA ASP A 191 15.75 -11.19 -35.93
C ASP A 191 14.41 -10.57 -36.35
N PRO A 192 14.43 -9.42 -37.06
CA PRO A 192 13.23 -8.72 -37.49
C PRO A 192 12.46 -9.44 -38.61
N GLN A 193 12.99 -10.54 -39.15
CA GLN A 193 12.29 -11.36 -40.14
C GLN A 193 11.35 -12.39 -39.49
N THR A 194 11.49 -12.64 -38.19
CA THR A 194 10.59 -13.56 -37.49
C THR A 194 9.20 -12.94 -37.29
N PRO A 195 8.13 -13.75 -37.21
CA PRO A 195 6.78 -13.23 -36.99
C PRO A 195 6.67 -12.38 -35.72
N LEU A 196 5.77 -11.39 -35.73
CA LEU A 196 5.39 -10.65 -34.53
C LEU A 196 4.33 -11.42 -33.73
N VAL A 197 4.53 -11.50 -32.42
CA VAL A 197 3.62 -12.16 -31.47
C VAL A 197 3.29 -11.24 -30.30
N PHE A 198 2.12 -11.44 -29.69
CA PHE A 198 1.76 -10.75 -28.44
C PHE A 198 2.50 -11.35 -27.24
N LYS A 199 3.12 -10.49 -26.42
CA LYS A 199 3.73 -10.85 -25.13
C LYS A 199 3.34 -9.84 -24.06
N GLY A 200 3.34 -10.25 -22.80
CA GLY A 200 3.02 -9.40 -21.65
C GLY A 200 2.77 -10.23 -20.38
N VAL A 201 3.04 -9.69 -19.20
CA VAL A 201 2.80 -10.40 -17.93
C VAL A 201 1.29 -10.52 -17.69
N VAL A 202 0.58 -9.39 -17.57
CA VAL A 202 -0.87 -9.33 -17.35
C VAL A 202 -1.63 -9.98 -18.49
N PHE A 203 -1.18 -9.82 -19.73
CA PHE A 203 -1.77 -10.50 -20.89
C PHE A 203 -1.81 -12.03 -20.71
N ASN A 204 -0.73 -12.64 -20.21
CA ASN A 204 -0.69 -14.08 -19.97
C ASN A 204 -1.35 -14.49 -18.66
N GLU A 205 -1.29 -13.64 -17.64
CA GLU A 205 -2.00 -13.84 -16.38
C GLU A 205 -3.51 -13.95 -16.62
N MET A 206 -4.09 -13.02 -17.38
CA MET A 206 -5.53 -13.01 -17.66
C MET A 206 -5.97 -14.17 -18.56
N LYS A 207 -5.10 -14.65 -19.45
CA LYS A 207 -5.33 -15.93 -20.15
C LYS A 207 -5.40 -17.10 -19.18
N GLY A 208 -4.49 -17.16 -18.20
CA GLY A 208 -4.51 -18.16 -17.14
C GLY A 208 -5.75 -18.04 -16.26
N ALA A 209 -6.12 -16.82 -15.86
CA ALA A 209 -7.27 -16.54 -15.01
C ALA A 209 -8.59 -16.97 -15.66
N PHE A 210 -8.75 -16.76 -16.98
CA PHE A 210 -9.92 -17.22 -17.75
C PHE A 210 -9.77 -18.63 -18.32
N THR A 211 -8.74 -19.39 -17.92
CA THR A 211 -8.78 -20.85 -18.10
C THR A 211 -9.71 -21.52 -17.07
N ASP A 212 -9.96 -20.86 -15.94
CA ASP A 212 -10.93 -21.28 -14.94
C ASP A 212 -12.35 -20.85 -15.32
N ASN A 213 -13.21 -21.84 -15.63
CA ASN A 213 -14.60 -21.61 -16.02
C ASN A 213 -15.45 -20.98 -14.89
N GLU A 214 -15.13 -21.22 -13.61
CA GLU A 214 -15.83 -20.57 -12.50
C GLU A 214 -15.57 -19.06 -12.52
N ARG A 215 -14.35 -18.67 -12.91
CA ARG A 215 -13.98 -17.26 -13.04
C ARG A 215 -14.65 -16.59 -14.24
N ILE A 216 -14.75 -17.28 -15.38
CA ILE A 216 -15.53 -16.82 -16.53
C ILE A 216 -16.99 -16.56 -16.09
N PHE A 217 -17.62 -17.53 -15.43
CA PHE A 217 -19.00 -17.41 -14.98
C PHE A 217 -19.19 -16.21 -14.04
N SER A 218 -18.35 -16.10 -13.02
CA SER A 218 -18.39 -15.02 -12.03
C SER A 218 -18.23 -13.64 -12.69
N GLN A 219 -17.30 -13.51 -13.63
CA GLN A 219 -17.06 -12.27 -14.38
C GLN A 219 -18.30 -11.86 -15.17
N HIS A 220 -18.87 -12.77 -15.97
CA HIS A 220 -20.09 -12.48 -16.72
C HIS A 220 -21.30 -12.19 -15.83
N LEU A 221 -21.42 -12.87 -14.69
CA LEU A 221 -22.48 -12.59 -13.71
C LEU A 221 -22.41 -11.14 -13.23
N GLN A 222 -21.23 -10.68 -12.79
CA GLN A 222 -21.04 -9.28 -12.36
C GLN A 222 -21.37 -8.32 -13.50
N ASN A 223 -20.80 -8.54 -14.69
CA ASN A 223 -20.96 -7.63 -15.82
C ASN A 223 -22.40 -7.49 -16.29
N ARG A 224 -23.17 -8.59 -16.24
CA ARG A 224 -24.58 -8.59 -16.64
C ARG A 224 -25.51 -8.08 -15.54
N LEU A 225 -25.18 -8.33 -14.27
CA LEU A 225 -25.99 -7.90 -13.14
C LEU A 225 -25.85 -6.39 -12.86
N LEU A 226 -24.67 -5.82 -13.12
CA LEU A 226 -24.31 -4.42 -12.85
C LEU A 226 -23.81 -3.68 -14.13
N PRO A 227 -24.63 -3.54 -15.18
CA PRO A 227 -24.19 -3.09 -16.50
C PRO A 227 -24.05 -1.57 -16.65
N ASP A 228 -24.53 -0.75 -15.70
CA ASP A 228 -24.70 0.69 -15.92
C ASP A 228 -23.39 1.50 -15.90
N HIS A 229 -22.31 0.93 -15.35
CA HIS A 229 -21.03 1.62 -15.12
C HIS A 229 -19.85 0.62 -15.10
N THR A 230 -18.74 0.97 -14.46
CA THR A 230 -17.47 0.20 -14.34
C THR A 230 -17.59 -1.30 -14.04
N TYR A 231 -18.66 -1.76 -13.37
CA TYR A 231 -18.85 -3.19 -13.12
C TYR A 231 -19.29 -3.98 -14.36
N SER A 232 -19.60 -3.31 -15.47
CA SER A 232 -19.93 -3.93 -16.77
C SER A 232 -18.71 -4.40 -17.56
N VAL A 233 -17.49 -4.05 -17.12
CA VAL A 233 -16.24 -4.37 -17.82
C VAL A 233 -15.35 -5.34 -17.03
N VAL A 234 -14.32 -5.86 -17.68
CA VAL A 234 -13.34 -6.77 -17.06
C VAL A 234 -12.16 -5.95 -16.53
N SER A 235 -12.17 -5.60 -15.24
CA SER A 235 -11.13 -4.73 -14.65
C SER A 235 -9.73 -5.34 -14.70
N GLY A 236 -9.62 -6.67 -14.62
CA GLY A 236 -8.36 -7.39 -14.77
C GLY A 236 -7.80 -7.37 -16.19
N GLY A 237 -8.65 -7.10 -17.18
CA GLY A 237 -8.34 -7.14 -18.61
C GLY A 237 -8.87 -8.40 -19.30
N ASP A 238 -9.71 -8.22 -20.31
CA ASP A 238 -10.04 -9.29 -21.25
C ASP A 238 -8.82 -9.45 -22.19
N PRO A 239 -8.22 -10.66 -22.32
CA PRO A 239 -7.09 -10.88 -23.23
C PRO A 239 -7.31 -10.40 -24.66
N LEU A 240 -8.56 -10.34 -25.14
CA LEU A 240 -8.89 -9.83 -26.47
C LEU A 240 -8.91 -8.29 -26.53
N CYS A 241 -9.06 -7.61 -25.39
CA CYS A 241 -9.12 -6.15 -25.30
C CYS A 241 -7.84 -5.52 -24.73
N ILE A 242 -7.00 -6.28 -24.01
CA ILE A 242 -5.72 -5.80 -23.48
C ILE A 242 -4.87 -5.11 -24.57
N PRO A 243 -4.75 -5.66 -25.80
CA PRO A 243 -3.99 -5.01 -26.88
C PRO A 243 -4.52 -3.66 -27.37
N GLU A 244 -5.69 -3.20 -26.90
CA GLU A 244 -6.20 -1.87 -27.22
C GLU A 244 -5.66 -0.79 -26.27
N LEU A 245 -5.01 -1.19 -25.15
CA LEU A 245 -4.45 -0.24 -24.20
C LEU A 245 -3.20 0.44 -24.76
N THR A 246 -3.21 1.77 -24.76
CA THR A 246 -2.04 2.60 -25.10
C THR A 246 -1.31 3.06 -23.83
N TRP A 247 -0.03 3.38 -23.99
CA TRP A 247 0.78 3.94 -22.90
C TRP A 247 0.24 5.29 -22.42
N GLU A 248 -0.32 6.11 -23.32
CA GLU A 248 -1.00 7.36 -23.01
C GLU A 248 -2.22 7.15 -22.11
N GLN A 249 -3.06 6.17 -22.42
CA GLN A 249 -4.22 5.81 -21.61
C GLN A 249 -3.79 5.33 -20.21
N LEU A 250 -2.70 4.55 -20.11
CA LEU A 250 -2.14 4.13 -18.82
C LEU A 250 -1.75 5.35 -17.95
N LYS A 251 -0.97 6.28 -18.52
CA LYS A 251 -0.55 7.53 -17.83
C LYS A 251 -1.74 8.37 -17.43
N GLN A 252 -2.73 8.51 -18.33
CA GLN A 252 -3.93 9.28 -18.05
C GLN A 252 -4.77 8.64 -16.94
N PHE A 253 -4.89 7.31 -16.93
CA PHE A 253 -5.60 6.59 -15.89
C PHE A 253 -4.94 6.79 -14.53
N HIS A 254 -3.60 6.76 -14.45
CA HIS A 254 -2.87 7.09 -13.23
C HIS A 254 -3.17 8.51 -12.76
N ALA A 255 -3.03 9.51 -13.63
CA ALA A 255 -3.26 10.91 -13.30
C ALA A 255 -4.67 11.17 -12.73
N THR A 256 -5.69 10.50 -13.29
CA THR A 256 -7.08 10.63 -12.85
C THR A 256 -7.33 9.95 -11.49
N HIS A 257 -6.75 8.77 -11.23
CA HIS A 257 -7.16 7.92 -10.10
C HIS A 257 -6.19 7.92 -8.91
N TYR A 258 -4.90 8.19 -9.12
CA TYR A 258 -3.86 8.06 -8.08
C TYR A 258 -3.58 9.35 -7.31
N HIS A 259 -4.47 10.35 -7.44
CA HIS A 259 -4.44 11.56 -6.63
C HIS A 259 -4.85 11.28 -5.17
N PRO A 260 -4.20 11.87 -4.15
CA PRO A 260 -4.50 11.56 -2.75
C PRO A 260 -5.91 11.88 -2.27
N SER A 261 -6.60 12.85 -2.87
CA SER A 261 -8.03 13.11 -2.60
C SER A 261 -8.92 11.90 -2.94
N ASN A 262 -8.46 11.01 -3.84
CA ASN A 262 -9.12 9.76 -4.18
C ASN A 262 -8.66 8.58 -3.30
N ALA A 263 -7.57 8.73 -2.53
CA ALA A 263 -6.95 7.65 -1.77
C ALA A 263 -7.60 7.41 -0.39
N ARG A 264 -7.43 6.19 0.12
CA ARG A 264 -7.65 5.81 1.52
C ARG A 264 -6.35 5.22 2.06
N PHE A 265 -5.90 5.72 3.20
CA PHE A 265 -4.75 5.18 3.90
C PHE A 265 -5.22 4.35 5.08
N PHE A 266 -4.51 3.25 5.31
CA PHE A 266 -4.78 2.35 6.42
C PHE A 266 -3.47 1.94 7.09
N THR A 267 -3.43 1.97 8.42
CA THR A 267 -2.39 1.29 9.18
C THR A 267 -2.95 0.51 10.36
N TYR A 268 -2.29 -0.58 10.71
CA TYR A 268 -2.65 -1.46 11.82
C TYR A 268 -1.40 -1.87 12.61
N GLY A 269 -1.57 -2.02 13.92
CA GLY A 269 -0.58 -2.63 14.81
C GLY A 269 -0.15 -1.71 15.95
N ASN A 270 1.03 -1.97 16.51
CA ASN A 270 1.56 -1.28 17.70
C ASN A 270 2.62 -0.21 17.42
N PHE A 271 3.02 0.01 16.17
CA PHE A 271 3.93 1.08 15.80
C PHE A 271 3.25 2.45 15.96
N PRO A 272 4.01 3.50 16.35
CA PRO A 272 3.43 4.82 16.59
C PRO A 272 2.83 5.43 15.32
N LEU A 273 1.57 5.84 15.40
CA LEU A 273 0.82 6.47 14.29
C LEU A 273 1.52 7.73 13.77
N GLU A 274 2.10 8.54 14.65
CA GLU A 274 2.74 9.81 14.32
C GLU A 274 3.82 9.64 13.26
N GLN A 275 4.62 8.58 13.35
CA GLN A 275 5.69 8.30 12.40
C GLN A 275 5.14 7.98 10.99
N HIS A 276 4.01 7.28 10.92
CA HIS A 276 3.34 6.98 9.64
C HIS A 276 2.80 8.25 9.01
N LEU A 277 2.07 9.06 9.78
CA LEU A 277 1.49 10.32 9.30
C LEU A 277 2.57 11.28 8.82
N LYS A 278 3.69 11.38 9.56
CA LYS A 278 4.85 12.19 9.18
C LYS A 278 5.38 11.82 7.80
N GLN A 279 5.68 10.54 7.57
CA GLN A 279 6.23 10.09 6.28
C GLN A 279 5.23 10.26 5.14
N ILE A 280 3.95 9.93 5.36
CA ILE A 280 2.91 10.04 4.35
C ILE A 280 2.73 11.51 3.91
N HIS A 281 2.75 12.44 4.87
CA HIS A 281 2.68 13.86 4.58
C HIS A 281 3.94 14.38 3.87
N GLU A 282 5.12 14.17 4.46
CA GLU A 282 6.38 14.74 3.97
C GLU A 282 6.83 14.13 2.63
N GLU A 283 6.64 12.82 2.43
CA GLU A 283 7.14 12.14 1.23
C GLU A 283 6.14 12.19 0.06
N ALA A 284 4.84 12.30 0.33
CA ALA A 284 3.81 12.30 -0.70
C ALA A 284 2.80 13.46 -0.61
N LEU A 285 1.97 13.52 0.44
CA LEU A 285 0.75 14.34 0.40
C LEU A 285 0.98 15.85 0.36
N SER A 286 2.09 16.34 0.93
CA SER A 286 2.47 17.76 0.91
C SER A 286 2.72 18.33 -0.49
N LYS A 287 2.85 17.48 -1.52
CA LYS A 287 3.07 17.88 -2.92
C LYS A 287 1.77 18.11 -3.70
N PHE A 288 0.61 17.90 -3.08
CA PHE A 288 -0.69 17.94 -3.74
C PHE A 288 -1.62 18.98 -3.10
N GLN A 289 -2.55 19.49 -3.90
CA GLN A 289 -3.71 20.26 -3.42
C GLN A 289 -4.97 19.42 -3.56
N LYS A 290 -6.00 19.70 -2.76
CA LYS A 290 -7.28 18.99 -2.86
C LYS A 290 -7.90 19.13 -4.26
N ILE A 291 -8.40 18.03 -4.78
CA ILE A 291 -9.30 17.98 -5.93
C ILE A 291 -10.62 17.29 -5.54
N GLU A 292 -11.63 17.40 -6.40
CA GLU A 292 -12.85 16.59 -6.32
C GLU A 292 -12.79 15.48 -7.38
N PRO A 293 -12.44 14.23 -7.02
CA PRO A 293 -12.24 13.16 -7.99
C PRO A 293 -13.57 12.71 -8.61
N SER A 294 -13.66 12.73 -9.94
CA SER A 294 -14.81 12.24 -10.72
C SER A 294 -14.76 10.72 -10.92
N THR A 295 -14.46 9.96 -9.86
CA THR A 295 -14.26 8.49 -9.89
C THR A 295 -15.35 7.74 -9.12
N VAL A 296 -16.43 8.43 -8.74
CA VAL A 296 -17.52 7.83 -7.95
C VAL A 296 -18.27 6.82 -8.81
N VAL A 297 -18.46 5.61 -8.28
CA VAL A 297 -19.33 4.60 -8.90
C VAL A 297 -20.78 4.86 -8.46
N PRO A 298 -21.71 5.12 -9.39
CA PRO A 298 -23.12 5.28 -9.05
C PRO A 298 -23.75 3.96 -8.60
N ALA A 299 -24.87 4.02 -7.89
CA ALA A 299 -25.64 2.83 -7.58
C ALA A 299 -26.30 2.26 -8.85
N GLN A 300 -26.29 0.94 -9.00
CA GLN A 300 -26.99 0.24 -10.08
C GLN A 300 -28.51 0.43 -9.92
N THR A 301 -29.19 0.73 -11.02
CA THR A 301 -30.66 0.80 -11.02
C THR A 301 -31.22 -0.61 -10.81
N PRO A 302 -32.15 -0.83 -9.84
CA PRO A 302 -32.78 -2.12 -9.64
C PRO A 302 -33.49 -2.62 -10.90
N TRP A 303 -33.45 -3.93 -11.12
CA TRP A 303 -34.10 -4.55 -12.26
C TRP A 303 -35.60 -4.70 -12.02
N ASP A 304 -36.41 -4.22 -12.97
CA ASP A 304 -37.88 -4.36 -12.90
C ASP A 304 -38.37 -5.78 -13.23
N LYS A 305 -37.55 -6.57 -13.95
CA LYS A 305 -37.84 -7.95 -14.36
C LYS A 305 -36.53 -8.74 -14.54
N PRO A 306 -36.57 -10.09 -14.50
CA PRO A 306 -35.40 -10.91 -14.79
C PRO A 306 -34.79 -10.58 -16.17
N ILE A 307 -33.47 -10.58 -16.24
CA ILE A 307 -32.72 -10.42 -17.48
C ILE A 307 -32.78 -11.75 -18.22
N THR A 308 -33.42 -11.75 -19.40
CA THR A 308 -33.45 -12.88 -20.33
C THR A 308 -32.34 -12.79 -21.36
#